data_AF-A0A2E0JPX4-F1
#
_entry.id   AF-A0A2E0JPX4-F1
#
_cell.length_a   1.000
_cell.length_b   1.000
_cell.length_c   1.000
_cell.angle_alpha   90.00
_cell.angle_beta   90.00
_cell.angle_gamma   90.00
#
_symmetry.space_group_name_H-M   'P 1'
#
loop_
_entity.id
_entity.type
_entity.pdbx_description
1 polymer ?
#
loop_
_entity_poly.entity_id
_entity_poly.type
_entity_poly.pdbx_seq_one_letter_code
_entity_poly.pdbx_strand_id
1 'polypeptide(L)'
;MAEVREMTIPLRAAWSVPRTRRANRAMAQIKKHVSQHMKKTEEEEIWIDESVNHVIWSRGMQNPPRKIRVQVTREEGFPLEVKLLED
;
A
#
# COMPACT_ATOMS: atom_id res chain seq x y z
N MET A 1 10.17 -13.66 14.86
CA MET A 1 10.82 -12.32 14.94
C MET A 1 10.11 -11.38 13.99
N ALA A 2 9.94 -10.10 14.32
CA ALA A 2 9.31 -9.14 13.41
C ALA A 2 10.27 -8.74 12.28
N GLU A 3 9.89 -8.99 11.03
CA GLU A 3 10.63 -8.50 9.87
C GLU A 3 10.02 -7.16 9.44
N VAL A 4 10.80 -6.08 9.57
CA VAL A 4 10.40 -4.73 9.15
C VAL A 4 11.13 -4.37 7.86
N ARG A 5 10.38 -3.90 6.86
CA ARG A 5 10.93 -3.47 5.58
C ARG A 5 10.33 -2.15 5.13
N GLU A 6 11.20 -1.20 4.81
CA GLU A 6 10.81 0.08 4.24
C GLU A 6 10.87 0.01 2.72
N MET A 7 9.84 0.53 2.04
CA MET A 7 9.82 0.57 0.58
C MET A 7 9.03 1.76 0.04
N THR A 8 9.46 2.24 -1.14
CA THR A 8 8.74 3.28 -1.88
C THR A 8 7.91 2.63 -2.98
N ILE A 9 6.59 2.74 -2.89
CA ILE A 9 5.65 2.16 -3.85
C ILE A 9 5.32 3.18 -4.95
N PRO A 10 5.65 2.88 -6.23
CA PRO A 10 5.21 3.70 -7.35
C PRO A 10 3.74 3.43 -7.70
N LEU A 11 2.89 4.45 -7.65
CA LEU A 11 1.45 4.36 -7.95
C LEU A 11 1.12 4.73 -9.41
N ARG A 12 2.11 4.61 -10.31
CA ARG A 12 1.93 4.89 -11.75
C ARG A 12 0.78 4.09 -12.38
N ALA A 13 0.54 2.88 -11.90
CA ALA A 13 -0.53 2.01 -12.37
C ALA A 13 -1.94 2.57 -12.07
N ALA A 14 -2.08 3.53 -11.14
CA ALA A 14 -3.34 4.23 -10.92
C ALA A 14 -3.71 5.15 -12.10
N TRP A 15 -2.75 5.56 -12.93
CA TRP A 15 -3.00 6.47 -14.05
C TRP A 15 -3.45 5.75 -15.33
N SER A 16 -3.43 4.41 -15.35
CA SER A 16 -3.94 3.62 -16.47
C SER A 16 -5.47 3.41 -16.44
N VAL A 17 -6.15 3.89 -15.39
CA VAL A 17 -7.61 3.75 -15.23
C VAL A 17 -8.30 5.12 -15.31
N PRO A 18 -9.62 5.16 -15.60
CA PRO A 18 -10.39 6.40 -15.61
C PRO A 18 -10.22 7.20 -14.32
N ARG A 19 -10.32 8.54 -14.44
CA ARG A 19 -10.10 9.48 -13.32
C ARG A 19 -10.89 9.11 -12.07
N THR A 20 -12.12 8.65 -12.23
CA THR A 20 -13.02 8.29 -11.14
C THR A 20 -12.63 7.04 -10.36
N ARG A 21 -11.65 6.24 -10.82
CA ARG A 21 -11.27 4.98 -10.17
C ARG A 21 -9.82 4.95 -9.69
N ARG A 22 -9.11 6.08 -9.74
CA ARG A 22 -7.66 6.12 -9.52
C ARG A 22 -7.26 5.83 -8.08
N ALA A 23 -7.90 6.43 -7.09
CA ALA A 23 -7.61 6.14 -5.68
C ALA A 23 -7.83 4.65 -5.35
N ASN A 24 -8.96 4.09 -5.78
CA ASN A 24 -9.24 2.66 -5.66
C ASN A 24 -8.16 1.78 -6.32
N ARG A 25 -7.71 2.16 -7.52
CA ARG A 25 -6.63 1.46 -8.21
C ARG A 25 -5.28 1.61 -7.50
N ALA A 26 -5.01 2.76 -6.88
CA ALA A 26 -3.81 2.99 -6.10
C ALA A 26 -3.75 2.06 -4.88
N MET A 27 -4.85 1.91 -4.14
CA MET A 27 -4.95 0.95 -3.03
C MET A 27 -4.71 -0.49 -3.49
N ALA A 28 -5.31 -0.90 -4.62
CA ALA A 28 -5.06 -2.22 -5.19
C ALA A 28 -3.59 -2.40 -5.61
N GLN A 29 -2.94 -1.34 -6.11
CA GLN A 29 -1.53 -1.36 -6.49
C GLN A 29 -0.62 -1.51 -5.28
N ILE A 30 -0.94 -0.89 -4.14
CA ILE A 30 -0.21 -1.07 -2.87
C ILE A 30 -0.28 -2.54 -2.45
N LYS A 31 -1.48 -3.12 -2.37
CA LYS A 31 -1.66 -4.55 -2.01
C LYS A 31 -0.85 -5.46 -2.93
N LYS A 32 -0.90 -5.23 -4.24
CA LYS A 32 -0.15 -6.01 -5.23
C LYS A 32 1.37 -5.87 -5.03
N HIS A 33 1.86 -4.66 -4.82
CA HIS A 33 3.29 -4.40 -4.68
C HIS A 33 3.85 -5.05 -3.40
N VAL A 34 3.14 -4.90 -2.28
CA VAL A 34 3.51 -5.52 -0.99
C VAL A 34 3.50 -7.04 -1.10
N SER A 35 2.45 -7.63 -1.67
CA SER A 35 2.35 -9.08 -1.89
C SER A 35 3.53 -9.64 -2.70
N GLN A 36 3.94 -8.95 -3.76
CA GLN A 36 5.06 -9.37 -4.61
C GLN A 36 6.42 -9.29 -3.90
N HIS A 37 6.68 -8.21 -3.14
CA HIS A 37 8.01 -7.96 -2.57
C HIS A 37 8.22 -8.66 -1.23
N MET A 38 7.15 -8.90 -0.46
CA MET A 38 7.18 -9.64 0.80
C MET A 38 6.97 -11.14 0.61
N LYS A 39 6.74 -11.60 -0.64
CA LYS A 39 6.45 -13.00 -0.97
C LYS A 39 5.36 -13.57 -0.06
N LYS A 40 4.24 -12.86 -0.03
CA LYS A 40 3.07 -13.22 0.77
C LYS A 40 2.64 -14.67 0.48
N THR A 41 2.39 -15.47 1.52
CA THR A 41 1.77 -16.79 1.39
C THR A 41 0.23 -16.68 1.27
N GLU A 42 -0.44 -17.71 0.78
CA GLU A 42 -1.91 -17.68 0.58
C GLU A 42 -2.69 -17.46 1.89
N GLU A 43 -2.13 -17.89 3.01
CA GLU A 43 -2.74 -17.82 4.35
C GLU A 43 -2.57 -16.47 5.04
N GLU A 44 -1.66 -15.62 4.56
CA GLU A 44 -1.45 -14.30 5.16
C GLU A 44 -2.52 -13.32 4.66
N GLU A 45 -2.91 -12.34 5.47
CA GLU A 45 -3.72 -11.21 5.01
C GLU A 45 -2.88 -9.93 4.96
N ILE A 46 -3.30 -8.94 4.17
CA ILE A 46 -2.63 -7.63 4.12
C ILE A 46 -3.56 -6.64 4.80
N TRP A 47 -3.13 -6.14 5.95
CA TRP A 47 -3.80 -5.07 6.66
C TRP A 47 -3.12 -3.74 6.34
N ILE A 48 -3.90 -2.80 5.80
CA ILE A 48 -3.40 -1.47 5.45
C ILE A 48 -3.93 -0.51 6.51
N ASP A 49 -3.01 0.21 7.13
CA ASP A 49 -3.34 1.21 8.13
C ASP A 49 -4.15 2.37 7.53
N GLU A 50 -4.97 3.00 8.37
CA GLU A 50 -5.85 4.08 7.95
C GLU A 50 -5.08 5.30 7.43
N SER A 51 -3.88 5.58 7.98
CA SER A 51 -3.01 6.68 7.54
C SER A 51 -2.68 6.60 6.05
N VAL A 52 -2.39 5.39 5.55
CA VAL A 52 -2.10 5.13 4.13
C VAL A 52 -3.33 5.45 3.29
N ASN A 53 -4.52 5.06 3.75
CA ASN A 53 -5.76 5.38 3.05
C ASN A 53 -5.99 6.91 3.01
N HIS A 54 -5.88 7.61 4.14
CA HIS A 54 -6.04 9.07 4.18
C HIS A 54 -5.08 9.79 3.23
N VAL A 55 -3.82 9.38 3.16
CA VAL A 55 -2.83 9.96 2.23
C VAL A 55 -3.24 9.73 0.77
N ILE A 56 -3.71 8.53 0.43
CA ILE A 56 -4.16 8.20 -0.93
C ILE A 56 -5.37 9.04 -1.35
N TRP A 57 -6.28 9.30 -0.41
CA TRP A 57 -7.52 10.05 -0.65
C TRP A 57 -7.42 11.56 -0.37
N SER A 58 -6.29 12.05 0.16
CA SER A 58 -6.06 13.45 0.57
C SER A 58 -6.36 14.50 -0.50
N ARG A 59 -6.14 14.17 -1.78
CA ARG A 59 -6.39 15.05 -2.94
C ARG A 59 -7.64 14.63 -3.73
N GLY A 60 -8.53 13.88 -3.09
CA GLY A 60 -9.73 13.29 -3.66
C GLY A 60 -9.45 12.07 -4.56
N MET A 61 -10.55 11.46 -5.02
CA MET A 61 -10.53 10.18 -5.75
C MET A 61 -9.74 10.21 -7.07
N GLN A 62 -9.63 11.40 -7.71
CA GLN A 62 -9.05 11.55 -9.05
C GLN A 62 -7.55 11.77 -9.08
N ASN A 63 -6.96 12.21 -7.96
CA ASN A 63 -5.57 12.68 -7.93
C ASN A 63 -4.77 12.01 -6.81
N PRO A 64 -4.71 10.67 -6.73
CA PRO A 64 -3.86 10.02 -5.75
C PRO A 64 -2.38 10.38 -5.96
N PRO A 65 -1.54 10.35 -4.91
CA PRO A 65 -0.12 10.62 -5.00
C PRO A 65 0.57 9.66 -5.98
N ARG A 66 1.69 10.09 -6.58
CA ARG A 66 2.43 9.31 -7.59
C ARG A 66 3.34 8.24 -6.97
N LYS A 67 3.78 8.46 -5.73
CA LYS A 67 4.63 7.57 -4.93
C LYS A 67 4.17 7.66 -3.48
N ILE A 68 4.35 6.60 -2.72
CA ILE A 68 4.11 6.56 -1.27
C ILE A 68 5.23 5.75 -0.62
N ARG A 69 5.77 6.23 0.49
CA ARG A 69 6.75 5.51 1.31
C ARG A 69 5.97 4.81 2.42
N VAL A 70 6.20 3.51 2.54
CA VAL A 70 5.52 2.68 3.53
C VAL A 70 6.51 1.81 4.27
N GLN A 71 6.22 1.56 5.53
CA GLN A 71 6.85 0.53 6.33
C GLN A 71 5.93 -0.69 6.33
N VAL A 72 6.50 -1.85 6.02
CA VAL A 72 5.78 -3.13 6.08
C VAL A 72 6.37 -3.95 7.21
N THR A 73 5.50 -4.41 8.10
CA THR A 73 5.87 -5.26 9.24
C THR A 73 5.27 -6.63 9.04
N ARG A 74 6.09 -7.67 9.16
CA ARG A 74 5.66 -9.08 9.17
C ARG A 74 5.94 -9.68 10.53
N GLU A 75 4.88 -10.14 11.18
CA GLU A 75 4.93 -10.84 12.46
C GLU A 75 4.31 -12.24 12.32
N GLU A 76 4.86 -13.22 13.02
CA GLU A 76 4.35 -14.59 13.00
C GLU A 76 2.93 -14.64 13.60
N GLY A 77 1.96 -15.14 12.83
CA GLY A 77 0.57 -15.25 13.26
C GLY A 77 -0.29 -13.99 13.07
N PHE A 78 0.27 -12.91 12.52
CA PHE A 78 -0.44 -11.66 12.23
C PHE A 78 -0.45 -11.34 10.73
N PRO A 79 -1.44 -10.57 10.25
CA PRO A 79 -1.44 -10.07 8.88
C PRO A 79 -0.25 -9.14 8.63
N LEU A 80 0.20 -9.06 7.37
CA LEU A 80 1.21 -8.08 6.98
C LEU A 80 0.66 -6.67 7.17
N GLU A 81 1.28 -5.93 8.07
CA GLU A 81 0.89 -4.57 8.43
C GLU A 81 1.58 -3.57 7.50
N VAL A 82 0.83 -2.66 6.89
CA VAL A 82 1.37 -1.60 6.04
C VAL A 82 1.06 -0.24 6.67
N LYS A 83 2.10 0.44 7.15
CA LYS A 83 2.03 1.76 7.77
C LYS A 83 2.68 2.83 6.90
N LEU A 84 2.24 4.08 7.06
CA LEU A 84 2.90 5.23 6.46
C LEU A 84 4.28 5.41 7.10
N LEU A 85 5.31 5.60 6.28
CA LEU A 85 6.59 6.09 6.79
C LEU A 85 6.52 7.61 6.77
N GLU A 86 6.34 8.23 7.93
CA GLU A 86 6.53 9.68 8.09
C GLU A 86 8.04 9.96 8.07
N ASP A 87 8.45 10.97 7.29
CA ASP A 87 9.81 11.52 7.31
C ASP A 87 9.95 12.55 8.43
#